data_AF-A0A2V8BP10-F1
#
_entry.id   AF-A0A2V8BP10-F1
#
_cell.length_a   1.000
_cell.length_b   1.000
_cell.length_c   1.000
_cell.angle_alpha   90.00
_cell.angle_beta   90.00
_cell.angle_gamma   90.00
#
_symmetry.space_group_name_H-M   'P 1'
#
loop_
_entity.id
_entity.type
_entity.pdbx_description
1 polymer ?
#
loop_
_entity_poly.entity_id
_entity_poly.type
_entity_poly.pdbx_seq_one_letter_code
_entity_poly.pdbx_strand_id
1 'polypeptide(L)'
;MGESGTFRYRPDVLDHLLRHGVRPTDRTRPDLVRDFVRDLYKYEIRCLRERYLRRDFPKREYAGRVDALRRRYIVLALHAREFVESSTSIPSTSSDSA
;
A
#
# COMPACT_ATOMS: atom_id res chain seq x y z
N MET A 1 4.98 1.11 28.24
CA MET A 1 5.36 2.26 27.40
C MET A 1 4.89 2.00 25.98
N GLY A 2 3.78 2.59 25.58
CA GLY A 2 3.35 2.62 24.18
C GLY A 2 2.85 4.03 23.94
N GLU A 3 3.67 4.84 23.30
CA GLU A 3 3.30 6.22 22.96
C GLU A 3 1.98 6.18 22.19
N SER A 4 0.97 6.83 22.76
CA SER A 4 -0.37 6.97 22.16
C SER A 4 -0.34 7.98 21.02
N GLY A 5 0.54 7.75 20.05
CA GLY A 5 0.54 8.46 18.78
C GLY A 5 -0.59 7.92 17.93
N THR A 6 -1.64 8.72 17.77
CA THR A 6 -2.70 8.40 16.81
C THR A 6 -2.14 8.66 15.40
N PHE A 7 -2.14 7.64 14.55
CA PHE A 7 -1.71 7.69 13.16
C PHE A 7 -2.88 8.09 12.27
N ARG A 8 -2.77 9.25 11.63
CA ARG A 8 -3.73 9.68 10.62
C ARG A 8 -3.29 9.17 9.26
N TYR A 9 -3.88 8.06 8.81
CA TYR A 9 -3.60 7.51 7.49
C TYR A 9 -4.15 8.42 6.39
N ARG A 10 -3.39 8.56 5.29
CA ARG A 10 -3.85 9.29 4.12
C ARG A 10 -5.04 8.57 3.48
N PRO A 11 -6.03 9.30 2.95
CA PRO A 11 -7.22 8.70 2.35
C PRO A 11 -6.90 7.84 1.12
N ASP A 12 -5.97 8.26 0.27
CA ASP A 12 -5.55 7.50 -0.92
C ASP A 12 -4.90 6.15 -0.55
N VAL A 13 -4.08 6.14 0.51
CA VAL A 13 -3.48 4.93 1.05
C VAL A 13 -4.56 4.02 1.63
N LEU A 14 -5.51 4.54 2.41
CA LEU A 14 -6.63 3.75 2.94
C LEU A 14 -7.47 3.11 1.84
N ASP A 15 -7.78 3.84 0.77
CA ASP A 15 -8.53 3.30 -0.36
C ASP A 15 -7.80 2.13 -1.02
N HIS A 16 -6.48 2.23 -1.17
CA HIS A 16 -5.67 1.13 -1.67
C HIS A 16 -5.65 -0.08 -0.72
N LEU A 17 -5.49 0.17 0.58
CA LEU A 17 -5.47 -0.89 1.59
C LEU A 17 -6.82 -1.63 1.67
N LEU A 18 -7.94 -0.89 1.61
CA LEU A 18 -9.29 -1.44 1.65
C LEU A 18 -9.58 -2.35 0.45
N ARG A 19 -9.06 -2.02 -0.74
CA ARG A 19 -9.15 -2.90 -1.93
C ARG A 19 -8.47 -4.26 -1.73
N HIS A 20 -7.52 -4.34 -0.81
CA HIS A 20 -6.83 -5.57 -0.41
C HIS A 20 -7.41 -6.18 0.87
N GLY A 21 -8.52 -5.64 1.39
CA GLY A 21 -9.15 -6.09 2.64
C GLY A 21 -8.42 -5.64 3.91
N VAL A 22 -7.48 -4.70 3.79
CA VAL A 22 -6.71 -4.18 4.93
C VAL A 22 -7.35 -2.89 5.43
N ARG A 23 -7.78 -2.88 6.69
CA ARG A 23 -8.38 -1.71 7.34
C ARG A 23 -7.61 -1.37 8.62
N PRO A 24 -6.52 -0.58 8.54
CA PRO A 24 -5.80 -0.18 9.72
C PRO A 24 -6.64 0.77 10.57
N THR A 25 -6.42 0.73 11.88
CA THR A 25 -6.96 1.72 12.82
C THR A 25 -5.97 2.86 12.98
N ASP A 26 -6.44 3.93 13.59
CA ASP A 26 -5.62 5.08 13.98
C ASP A 26 -4.54 4.72 15.03
N ARG A 27 -4.61 3.56 15.66
CA ARG A 27 -3.58 3.03 16.57
C ARG A 27 -2.66 2.01 15.91
N THR A 28 -2.96 1.61 14.68
CA THR A 28 -2.14 0.65 13.96
C THR A 28 -0.91 1.37 13.43
N ARG A 29 0.29 0.89 13.77
CA ARG A 29 1.54 1.45 13.27
C ARG A 29 1.66 1.22 11.76
N PRO A 30 2.05 2.24 10.97
CA PRO A 30 2.15 2.10 9.51
C PRO A 30 3.21 1.08 9.07
N ASP A 31 4.26 0.84 9.88
CA ASP A 31 5.25 -0.21 9.61
C ASP A 31 4.58 -1.59 9.55
N LEU A 32 3.72 -1.89 10.52
CA LEU A 32 3.01 -3.17 10.60
C LEU A 32 2.04 -3.36 9.43
N VAL A 33 1.34 -2.29 9.04
CA VAL A 33 0.44 -2.32 7.89
C VAL A 33 1.22 -2.61 6.62
N ARG A 34 2.36 -1.92 6.42
CA ARG A 34 3.19 -2.10 5.23
C ARG A 34 3.79 -3.50 5.16
N ASP A 35 4.25 -4.04 6.28
CA ASP A 35 4.79 -5.41 6.35
C ASP A 35 3.69 -6.45 6.07
N PHE A 36 2.49 -6.27 6.62
CA PHE A 36 1.35 -7.11 6.31
C PHE A 36 1.02 -7.11 4.80
N VAL A 37 0.94 -5.92 4.18
CA VAL A 37 0.66 -5.79 2.74
C VAL A 37 1.78 -6.40 1.90
N ARG A 38 3.03 -6.27 2.34
CA ARG A 38 4.19 -6.90 1.68
C ARG A 38 4.07 -8.41 1.70
N ASP A 39 3.66 -9.00 2.81
CA ASP A 39 3.51 -10.44 2.93
C ASP A 39 2.29 -10.95 2.15
N LEU A 40 1.20 -10.19 2.10
CA LEU A 40 0.06 -10.45 1.21
C LEU A 40 0.49 -10.46 -0.26
N TYR A 41 1.30 -9.49 -0.69
CA TYR A 41 1.85 -9.46 -2.05
C TYR A 41 2.72 -10.69 -2.37
N LYS A 42 3.59 -11.12 -1.44
CA LYS A 42 4.39 -12.34 -1.62
C LYS A 42 3.51 -13.58 -1.73
N TYR A 43 2.45 -13.66 -0.93
CA TYR A 43 1.48 -14.74 -1.01
C TYR A 43 0.80 -14.77 -2.38
N GLU A 44 0.33 -13.64 -2.91
CA GLU A 44 -0.28 -13.58 -4.24
C GLU A 44 0.70 -13.97 -5.36
N ILE A 45 1.96 -13.55 -5.28
CA ILE A 45 3.01 -13.98 -6.22
C ILE A 45 3.20 -15.50 -6.17
N ARG A 46 3.22 -16.08 -4.97
CA ARG A 46 3.36 -17.53 -4.79
C ARG A 46 2.16 -18.27 -5.40
N CYS A 47 0.94 -17.83 -5.12
CA CYS A 47 -0.26 -18.41 -5.73
C CYS A 47 -0.25 -18.30 -7.26
N LEU A 48 0.20 -17.16 -7.81
CA LEU A 48 0.33 -16.98 -9.25
C LEU A 48 1.37 -17.95 -9.85
N ARG A 49 2.49 -18.15 -9.16
CA ARG A 49 3.51 -19.13 -9.55
C ARG A 49 2.98 -20.55 -9.50
N GLU A 50 2.23 -20.92 -8.46
CA GLU A 50 1.60 -22.24 -8.35
C GLU A 50 0.62 -22.50 -9.51
N ARG A 51 -0.22 -21.52 -9.86
CA ARG A 51 -1.12 -21.60 -11.04
C ARG A 51 -0.35 -21.73 -12.36
N TYR A 52 0.77 -21.01 -12.50
CA TYR A 52 1.65 -21.16 -13.65
C TYR A 52 2.25 -22.57 -13.73
N LEU A 53 2.72 -23.13 -12.61
CA LEU A 53 3.26 -24.49 -12.56
C LEU A 53 2.20 -25.54 -12.88
N ARG A 54 0.94 -25.30 -12.50
CA ARG A 54 -0.23 -26.11 -12.87
C ARG A 54 -0.64 -25.95 -14.34
N ARG A 55 0.00 -25.06 -15.10
CA ARG A 55 -0.30 -24.73 -16.50
C ARG A 55 -1.72 -24.18 -16.71
N ASP A 56 -2.28 -23.52 -15.70
CA ASP A 56 -3.60 -22.87 -15.79
C ASP A 56 -3.64 -21.76 -16.86
N PHE A 57 -2.47 -21.27 -17.28
CA PHE A 57 -2.31 -20.27 -18.33
C PHE A 57 -0.93 -20.37 -19.02
N PRO A 58 -0.78 -19.86 -20.25
CA PRO A 58 0.48 -19.95 -20.98
C PRO A 58 1.56 -19.03 -20.41
N LYS A 59 2.83 -19.45 -20.51
CA LYS A 59 4.00 -18.73 -19.99
C LYS A 59 4.09 -17.27 -20.44
N ARG A 60 3.70 -16.97 -21.70
CA ARG A 60 3.71 -15.61 -22.25
C ARG A 60 2.86 -14.61 -21.45
N GLU A 61 1.84 -15.11 -20.76
CA GLU A 61 0.95 -14.27 -19.95
C GLU A 61 1.42 -14.13 -18.50
N TYR A 62 2.43 -14.89 -18.07
CA TYR A 62 2.94 -14.85 -16.69
C TYR A 62 3.48 -13.46 -16.33
N ALA A 63 4.33 -12.89 -17.19
CA ALA A 63 4.89 -11.56 -16.99
C ALA A 63 3.79 -10.49 -16.87
N GLY A 64 2.83 -10.49 -17.81
CA GLY A 64 1.70 -9.54 -17.78
C GLY A 64 0.83 -9.68 -16.52
N ARG A 65 0.64 -10.90 -16.01
CA ARG A 65 -0.09 -11.13 -14.75
C ARG A 65 0.70 -10.64 -13.53
N VAL A 66 2.02 -10.83 -13.50
CA VAL A 66 2.89 -10.28 -12.45
C VAL A 66 2.87 -8.75 -12.47
N ASP A 67 2.90 -8.13 -13.65
CA ASP A 67 2.84 -6.67 -13.78
C ASP A 67 1.48 -6.11 -13.37
N ALA A 68 0.39 -6.78 -13.76
CA ALA A 68 -0.95 -6.44 -13.29
C ALA A 68 -1.05 -6.55 -11.76
N LEU A 69 -0.44 -7.58 -11.17
CA LEU A 69 -0.34 -7.72 -9.72
C LEU A 69 0.44 -6.57 -9.07
N ARG A 70 1.63 -6.23 -9.59
CA ARG A 70 2.43 -5.09 -9.10
C ARG A 70 1.65 -3.78 -9.12
N ARG A 71 0.89 -3.50 -10.18
CA ARG A 71 0.05 -2.30 -10.29
C ARG A 71 -1.04 -2.23 -9.21
N ARG A 72 -1.60 -3.37 -8.78
CA ARG A 72 -2.58 -3.41 -7.68
C ARG A 72 -1.96 -3.05 -6.33
N TYR A 73 -0.68 -3.35 -6.14
CA TYR A 73 0.07 -3.10 -4.91
C TYR A 73 0.95 -1.84 -4.99
N ILE A 74 0.52 -0.81 -5.72
CA ILE A 74 1.28 0.45 -5.86
C ILE A 74 1.60 1.11 -4.52
N VAL A 75 0.78 0.89 -3.49
CA VAL A 75 1.01 1.37 -2.12
C VAL A 75 2.32 0.86 -1.51
N LEU A 76 2.86 -0.28 -1.98
CA LEU A 76 4.15 -0.80 -1.53
C LEU A 76 5.36 -0.01 -2.06
N ALA A 77 5.15 0.87 -3.05
CA ALA A 77 6.16 1.83 -3.49
C ALA A 77 6.44 2.91 -2.44
N LEU A 78 5.48 3.16 -1.54
CA LEU A 78 5.61 4.11 -0.44
C LEU A 78 6.35 3.48 0.75
N HIS A 79 7.10 4.29 1.48
CA HIS A 79 7.62 3.98 2.81
C HIS A 79 6.50 4.07 3.85
N ALA A 80 6.65 3.33 4.96
CA ALA A 80 5.63 3.33 6.03
C ALA A 80 5.32 4.74 6.56
N ARG A 81 6.34 5.60 6.71
CA ARG A 81 6.15 7.01 7.10
C ARG A 81 5.26 7.82 6.15
N GLU A 82 5.16 7.41 4.89
CA GLU A 82 4.37 8.09 3.86
C GLU A 82 2.92 7.57 3.78
N PHE A 83 2.56 6.56 4.60
CA PHE A 83 1.19 6.06 4.71
C PHE A 83 0.31 7.00 5.54
N VAL A 84 0.94 7.75 6.43
CA VAL A 84 0.29 8.73 7.30
C VAL A 84 0.47 10.13 6.74
N GLU A 85 -0.43 11.02 7.11
CA GLU A 85 -0.29 12.44 6.79
C GLU A 85 0.99 12.95 7.44
N SER A 86 1.96 13.35 6.62
CA SER A 86 3.01 14.24 7.09
C SER A 86 2.33 15.52 7.54
N SER A 87 2.56 15.95 8.78
CA SER A 87 2.15 17.28 9.25
C SER A 87 2.97 18.34 8.52
N THR A 88 2.77 18.48 7.21
CA THR A 88 3.32 19.56 6.42
C THR A 88 2.36 20.71 6.60
N SER A 89 2.66 21.56 7.59
CA SER A 89 2.10 22.91 7.67
C SER A 89 2.27 23.57 6.31
N ILE A 90 1.16 23.87 5.64
CA ILE A 90 1.17 24.68 4.42
C ILE A 90 1.55 26.10 4.86
N PRO A 91 2.64 26.72 4.35
CA PRO A 91 2.78 28.17 4.48
C PRO A 91 1.67 28.82 3.66
N SER A 92 0.78 29.52 4.35
CA SER A 92 -0.22 30.43 3.79
C SER A 92 0.45 31.36 2.78
N THR A 93 0.27 31.10 1.48
CA THR A 93 0.59 32.08 0.45
C THR A 93 -0.58 33.05 0.36
N SER A 94 -0.57 34.01 1.27
CA SER A 94 -1.16 35.32 1.02
C SER A 94 -0.34 35.98 -0.08
N SER A 95 -0.74 35.83 -1.34
CA SER A 95 -0.25 36.70 -2.41
C SER A 95 -1.29 37.76 -2.66
N ASP A 96 -0.95 38.91 -2.09
CA ASP A 96 -1.54 40.22 -2.21
C ASP A 96 -1.84 40.60 -3.66
N SER A 97 -2.95 41.33 -3.80
CA SER A 97 -3.40 42.00 -5.01
C SER A 97 -2.45 43.14 -5.38
N ALA A 98 -2.19 43.32 -6.67
CA ALA A 98 -1.62 44.55 -7.24
C ALA A 98 -2.45 44.97 -8.46
#